data_AF-A0A8X7C2T1-F1
#
_entry.id   AF-A0A8X7C2T1-F1
#
_cell.length_a   1.000
_cell.length_b   1.000
_cell.length_c   1.000
_cell.angle_alpha   90.00
_cell.angle_beta   90.00
_cell.angle_gamma   90.00
#
_symmetry.space_group_name_H-M   'P 1'
#
loop_
_entity.id
_entity.type
_entity.pdbx_description
1 polymer ?
#
loop_
_entity_poly.entity_id
_entity_poly.type
_entity_poly.pdbx_seq_one_letter_code
_entity_poly.pdbx_strand_id
1 'polypeptide(L)'
;MTTILRNLGTLASSRLGVAMSGIEVSSYLSFCSVTRPIFRGVYAANCIPDIRKYKRAAIVVNTDVSTGPGVHWLALFYENGKLEFFDSFGRPPQYFGLHIIKYLQKYQNVDIVSIPLQNPCSSVCGPYCIYYILKRSLGCSKMTIQNHLLTIENNLDRDHYVDEYLRNNILTSNAPGNIG
;
A
#
# COMPACT_ATOMS: atom_id res chain seq x y z
N MET A 1 15.23 20.92 -25.33
CA MET A 1 15.26 20.01 -24.17
C MET A 1 14.19 20.45 -23.16
N THR A 2 12.93 20.60 -23.61
CA THR A 2 11.97 21.48 -22.91
C THR A 2 10.50 21.01 -22.99
N THR A 3 10.26 19.72 -23.23
CA THR A 3 8.89 19.19 -23.42
C THR A 3 8.52 18.07 -22.45
N ILE A 4 9.48 17.48 -21.73
CA ILE A 4 9.20 16.32 -20.85
C ILE A 4 8.77 16.75 -19.43
N LEU A 5 9.08 17.98 -18.99
CA LEU A 5 8.79 18.42 -17.62
C LEU A 5 7.34 18.87 -17.36
N ARG A 6 6.47 18.93 -18.37
CA ARG A 6 5.07 19.40 -18.20
C ARG A 6 4.05 18.30 -17.90
N ASN A 7 4.42 17.03 -17.99
CA ASN A 7 3.46 15.91 -17.82
C ASN A 7 3.54 15.15 -16.49
N LEU A 8 4.37 15.59 -15.53
CA LEU A 8 4.43 14.97 -14.19
C LEU A 8 3.56 15.68 -13.15
N GLY A 9 3.05 16.87 -13.45
CA GLY A 9 2.20 17.66 -12.54
C GLY A 9 0.75 17.17 -12.41
N THR A 10 0.32 16.22 -13.25
CA THR A 10 -1.07 15.74 -13.32
C THR A 10 -1.30 14.37 -12.68
N LEU A 11 -0.25 13.67 -12.23
CA LEU A 11 -0.35 12.31 -11.67
C LEU A 11 -0.54 12.26 -10.14
N ALA A 12 -0.67 13.41 -9.48
CA ALA A 12 -0.83 13.50 -8.04
C ALA A 12 -1.81 14.59 -7.65
N SER A 13 -3.06 14.46 -8.09
CA SER A 13 -4.17 15.19 -7.47
C SER A 13 -5.12 14.18 -6.86
N SER A 14 -4.72 13.60 -5.72
CA SER A 14 -5.75 13.08 -4.80
C SER A 14 -6.50 14.31 -4.29
N ARG A 15 -7.67 14.55 -4.87
CA ARG A 15 -8.69 15.34 -4.17
C ARG A 15 -9.10 14.52 -2.96
N LEU A 16 -9.13 15.14 -1.80
CA LEU A 16 -9.52 14.52 -0.53
C LEU A 16 -10.75 13.62 -0.74
N GLY A 17 -10.64 12.33 -0.42
CA GLY A 17 -11.74 11.37 -0.52
C GLY A 17 -11.96 10.69 -1.88
N VAL A 18 -11.06 10.84 -2.86
CA VAL A 18 -11.13 10.08 -4.13
C VAL A 18 -10.36 8.76 -4.02
N ALA A 19 -11.00 7.67 -4.45
CA ALA A 19 -10.39 6.36 -4.51
C ALA A 19 -9.22 6.33 -5.51
N MET A 20 -8.05 5.84 -5.09
CA MET A 20 -6.94 5.63 -6.02
C MET A 20 -7.18 4.40 -6.89
N SER A 21 -6.91 4.55 -8.18
CA SER A 21 -6.83 3.47 -9.16
C SER A 21 -5.57 2.62 -8.95
N GLY A 22 -5.59 1.41 -9.53
CA GLY A 22 -4.41 0.54 -9.52
C GLY A 22 -3.19 1.15 -10.23
N ILE A 23 -3.43 2.01 -11.22
CA ILE A 23 -2.38 2.74 -11.94
C ILE A 23 -1.71 3.74 -11.01
N GLU A 24 -2.47 4.55 -10.29
CA GLU A 24 -1.92 5.55 -9.36
C GLU A 24 -1.13 4.88 -8.22
N VAL A 25 -1.67 3.80 -7.65
CA VAL A 25 -0.96 3.01 -6.63
C VAL A 25 0.36 2.45 -7.18
N SER A 26 0.31 1.84 -8.37
CA SER A 26 1.50 1.30 -9.00
C SER A 26 2.52 2.39 -9.30
N SER A 27 2.10 3.54 -9.83
CA SER A 27 2.99 4.66 -10.14
C SER A 27 3.70 5.15 -8.87
N TYR A 28 2.97 5.39 -7.78
CA TYR A 28 3.58 5.85 -6.53
C TYR A 28 4.69 4.90 -6.06
N LEU A 29 4.38 3.61 -5.94
CA LEU A 29 5.31 2.61 -5.38
C LEU A 29 6.44 2.23 -6.35
N SER A 30 6.24 2.34 -7.65
CA SER A 30 7.28 2.07 -8.65
C SER A 30 8.26 3.23 -8.82
N PHE A 31 7.83 4.48 -8.64
CA PHE A 31 8.70 5.66 -8.77
C PHE A 31 9.35 6.10 -7.45
N CYS A 32 8.83 5.67 -6.31
CA CYS A 32 9.45 5.94 -5.02
C CYS A 32 10.76 5.16 -4.84
N SER A 33 11.89 5.86 -4.73
CA SER A 33 13.24 5.27 -4.60
C SER A 33 13.36 4.27 -3.44
N VAL A 34 12.60 4.48 -2.36
CA VAL A 34 12.58 3.64 -1.17
C VAL A 34 11.83 2.32 -1.40
N THR A 35 10.70 2.36 -2.12
CA THR A 35 9.81 1.20 -2.30
C THR A 35 10.11 0.43 -3.58
N ARG A 36 10.58 1.11 -4.64
CA ARG A 36 10.93 0.54 -5.95
C ARG A 36 11.79 -0.73 -5.88
N PRO A 37 12.83 -0.84 -5.03
CA PRO A 37 13.68 -2.03 -4.99
C PRO A 37 12.92 -3.31 -4.58
N ILE A 38 11.84 -3.17 -3.79
CA ILE A 38 11.10 -4.32 -3.23
C ILE A 38 9.67 -4.43 -3.77
N PHE A 39 9.11 -3.37 -4.34
CA PHE A 39 7.77 -3.41 -4.90
C PHE A 39 7.74 -4.33 -6.13
N ARG A 40 6.72 -5.19 -6.21
CA ARG A 40 6.58 -6.18 -7.29
C ARG A 40 5.34 -5.97 -8.15
N GLY A 41 4.45 -5.07 -7.77
CA GLY A 41 3.31 -4.67 -8.61
C GLY A 41 1.97 -4.69 -7.88
N VAL A 42 0.94 -4.42 -8.67
CA VAL A 42 -0.47 -4.43 -8.27
C VAL A 42 -1.16 -5.60 -8.97
N TYR A 43 -1.91 -6.41 -8.23
CA TYR A 43 -2.51 -7.63 -8.75
C TYR A 43 -3.98 -7.77 -8.33
N ALA A 44 -4.81 -8.37 -9.17
CA ALA A 44 -6.13 -8.84 -8.77
C ALA A 44 -6.02 -10.09 -7.87
N ALA A 45 -7.06 -10.39 -7.09
CA ALA A 45 -7.05 -11.48 -6.11
C ALA A 45 -6.76 -12.85 -6.73
N ASN A 46 -7.21 -13.08 -7.97
CA ASN A 46 -6.97 -14.33 -8.71
C ASN A 46 -5.62 -14.37 -9.45
N CYS A 47 -4.82 -13.29 -9.42
CA CYS A 47 -3.58 -13.16 -10.19
C CYS A 47 -2.34 -12.89 -9.31
N ILE A 48 -2.42 -13.15 -8.00
CA ILE A 48 -1.34 -12.85 -7.07
C ILE A 48 -0.13 -13.78 -7.32
N PRO A 49 1.06 -13.25 -7.62
CA PRO A 49 2.24 -14.06 -7.89
C PRO A 49 2.85 -14.63 -6.60
N ASP A 50 3.61 -15.73 -6.73
CA ASP A 50 4.44 -16.20 -5.62
C ASP A 50 5.64 -15.27 -5.40
N ILE A 51 5.63 -14.58 -4.25
CA ILE A 51 6.71 -13.66 -3.85
C ILE A 51 7.73 -14.29 -2.90
N ARG A 52 7.59 -15.58 -2.54
CA ARG A 52 8.51 -16.28 -1.61
C ARG A 52 9.93 -16.42 -2.16
N LYS A 53 10.10 -16.31 -3.49
CA LYS A 53 11.39 -16.30 -4.17
C LYS A 53 12.26 -15.07 -3.85
N TYR A 54 11.68 -14.01 -3.29
CA TYR A 54 12.41 -12.80 -2.91
C TYR A 54 12.80 -12.86 -1.43
N LYS A 55 13.90 -12.21 -1.02
CA LYS A 55 14.19 -12.02 0.42
C LYS A 55 13.23 -11.00 1.07
N ARG A 56 12.87 -9.99 0.28
CA ARG A 56 12.00 -8.87 0.66
C ARG A 56 11.16 -8.46 -0.56
N ALA A 57 9.85 -8.35 -0.40
CA ALA A 57 8.95 -7.97 -1.47
C ALA A 57 7.69 -7.29 -0.92
N ALA A 58 7.12 -6.37 -1.69
CA ALA A 58 5.82 -5.78 -1.39
C ALA A 58 4.93 -5.81 -2.63
N ILE A 59 3.64 -6.11 -2.45
CA ILE A 59 2.61 -6.03 -3.49
C ILE A 59 1.36 -5.38 -2.94
N VAL A 60 0.58 -4.79 -3.83
CA VAL A 60 -0.79 -4.37 -3.53
C VAL A 60 -1.75 -5.30 -4.27
N VAL A 61 -2.80 -5.72 -3.59
CA VAL A 61 -3.79 -6.65 -4.12
C VAL A 61 -5.15 -5.97 -4.15
N ASN A 62 -5.79 -5.94 -5.32
CA ASN A 62 -7.21 -5.67 -5.40
C ASN A 62 -7.96 -6.93 -4.98
N THR A 63 -8.96 -6.79 -4.10
CA THR A 63 -9.80 -7.90 -3.63
C THR A 63 -10.74 -8.46 -4.69
N ASP A 64 -10.98 -7.71 -5.76
CA ASP A 64 -11.75 -8.16 -6.90
C ASP A 64 -10.92 -9.06 -7.83
N VAL A 65 -11.60 -9.79 -8.71
CA VAL A 65 -10.99 -10.58 -9.77
C VAL A 65 -10.55 -9.69 -10.93
N SER A 66 -9.64 -10.20 -11.76
CA SER A 66 -9.05 -9.46 -12.90
C SER A 66 -10.05 -8.95 -13.94
N THR A 67 -11.26 -9.51 -13.98
CA THR A 67 -12.34 -9.09 -14.89
C THR A 67 -13.35 -8.14 -14.23
N GLY A 68 -13.21 -7.88 -12.93
CA GLY A 68 -14.09 -7.00 -12.17
C GLY A 68 -13.61 -5.54 -12.18
N PRO A 69 -14.48 -4.60 -11.76
CA PRO A 69 -14.14 -3.17 -11.71
C PRO A 69 -13.12 -2.81 -10.63
N GLY A 70 -12.85 -3.71 -9.68
CA GLY A 70 -12.04 -3.43 -8.49
C GLY A 70 -12.89 -2.96 -7.32
N VAL A 71 -12.58 -3.45 -6.10
CA VAL A 71 -13.42 -3.20 -4.91
C VAL A 71 -12.64 -2.58 -3.75
N HIS A 72 -11.51 -3.20 -3.37
CA HIS A 72 -10.76 -2.80 -2.18
C HIS A 72 -9.28 -3.17 -2.32
N TRP A 73 -8.40 -2.36 -1.74
CA TRP A 73 -6.94 -2.55 -1.80
C TRP A 73 -6.38 -3.13 -0.50
N LEU A 74 -5.53 -4.14 -0.63
CA LEU A 74 -4.77 -4.78 0.45
C LEU A 74 -3.28 -4.62 0.21
N ALA A 75 -2.48 -4.43 1.26
CA ALA A 75 -1.03 -4.48 1.15
C ALA A 75 -0.51 -5.81 1.69
N LEU A 76 0.35 -6.47 0.91
CA LEU A 76 1.10 -7.63 1.36
C LEU A 76 2.58 -7.29 1.39
N PHE A 77 3.21 -7.44 2.55
CA PHE A 77 4.64 -7.17 2.76
C PHE A 77 5.35 -8.44 3.23
N TYR A 78 6.27 -8.94 2.42
CA TYR A 78 7.03 -10.16 2.69
C TYR A 78 8.48 -9.82 3.03
N GLU A 79 8.97 -10.35 4.14
CA GLU A 79 10.34 -10.16 4.59
C GLU A 79 10.80 -11.36 5.41
N ASN A 80 11.94 -11.96 5.03
CA ASN A 80 12.60 -13.02 5.81
C ASN A 80 11.68 -14.20 6.19
N GLY A 81 10.88 -14.70 5.24
CA GLY A 81 9.99 -15.85 5.47
C GLY A 81 8.64 -15.49 6.11
N LYS A 82 8.41 -14.22 6.42
CA LYS A 82 7.20 -13.74 7.07
C LYS A 82 6.39 -12.85 6.14
N LEU A 83 5.09 -13.13 6.03
CA LEU A 83 4.14 -12.35 5.25
C LEU A 83 3.27 -11.51 6.19
N GLU A 84 3.22 -10.21 5.98
CA GLU A 84 2.27 -9.31 6.63
C GLU A 84 1.08 -9.10 5.69
N PHE A 85 -0.12 -9.35 6.20
CA PHE A 85 -1.39 -9.05 5.55
C PHE A 85 -1.96 -7.77 6.18
N PHE A 86 -2.09 -6.71 5.40
CA PHE A 86 -2.60 -5.42 5.87
C PHE A 86 -3.89 -5.04 5.15
N ASP A 87 -4.94 -4.82 5.96
CA ASP A 87 -6.19 -4.17 5.56
C ASP A 87 -6.40 -2.92 6.42
N SER A 88 -6.61 -1.76 5.79
CA SER A 88 -6.83 -0.49 6.49
C SER A 88 -8.11 -0.45 7.33
N PHE A 89 -9.12 -1.25 6.97
CA PHE A 89 -10.33 -1.43 7.76
C PHE A 89 -10.18 -2.47 8.88
N GLY A 90 -9.02 -3.14 8.97
CA GLY A 90 -8.76 -4.16 9.97
C GLY A 90 -9.55 -5.46 9.78
N ARG A 91 -10.07 -5.74 8.57
CA ARG A 91 -10.84 -6.96 8.32
C ARG A 91 -9.90 -8.16 8.16
N PRO A 92 -10.31 -9.34 8.65
CA PRO A 92 -9.49 -10.53 8.54
C PRO A 92 -9.59 -11.13 7.12
N PRO A 93 -8.62 -11.96 6.68
CA PRO A 93 -8.57 -12.49 5.32
C PRO A 93 -9.82 -13.22 4.84
N GLN A 94 -10.58 -13.81 5.76
CA GLN A 94 -11.82 -14.53 5.50
C GLN A 94 -12.89 -13.65 4.84
N TYR A 95 -12.79 -12.33 5.02
CA TYR A 95 -13.70 -11.36 4.42
C TYR A 95 -13.54 -11.25 2.89
N PHE A 96 -12.38 -11.61 2.34
CA PHE A 96 -12.02 -11.35 0.94
C PHE A 96 -12.10 -12.58 0.03
N GLY A 97 -12.68 -13.67 0.52
CA GLY A 97 -12.94 -14.87 -0.27
C GLY A 97 -11.74 -15.79 -0.49
N LEU A 98 -11.99 -16.86 -1.25
CA LEU A 98 -11.09 -18.02 -1.32
C LEU A 98 -9.74 -17.74 -1.99
N HIS A 99 -9.66 -16.78 -2.91
CA HIS A 99 -8.41 -16.45 -3.58
C HIS A 99 -7.36 -15.92 -2.59
N ILE A 100 -7.75 -14.99 -1.73
CA ILE A 100 -6.88 -14.45 -0.68
C ILE A 100 -6.51 -15.54 0.33
N ILE A 101 -7.51 -16.30 0.81
CA ILE A 101 -7.28 -17.37 1.79
C ILE A 101 -6.27 -18.40 1.24
N LYS A 102 -6.49 -18.91 0.02
CA LYS A 102 -5.61 -19.88 -0.62
C LYS A 102 -4.20 -19.33 -0.87
N TYR A 103 -4.08 -18.03 -1.13
CA TYR A 103 -2.78 -17.40 -1.27
C TYR A 103 -2.02 -17.39 0.06
N LEU A 104 -2.65 -16.95 1.15
CA LEU A 104 -2.03 -16.86 2.47
C LEU A 104 -1.66 -18.25 3.02
N GLN A 105 -2.44 -19.29 2.73
CA GLN A 105 -2.14 -20.68 3.11
C GLN A 105 -0.82 -21.23 2.53
N LYS A 106 -0.23 -20.56 1.52
CA LYS A 106 1.10 -20.93 0.98
C LYS A 106 2.25 -20.56 1.92
N TYR A 107 1.98 -19.81 2.98
CA TYR A 107 2.96 -19.24 3.89
C TYR A 107 2.82 -19.87 5.28
N GLN A 108 3.95 -20.25 5.88
CA GLN A 108 3.97 -20.81 7.23
C GLN A 108 3.80 -19.73 8.31
N ASN A 109 4.23 -18.49 8.03
CA ASN A 109 4.21 -17.38 8.97
C ASN A 109 3.50 -16.17 8.33
N VAL A 110 2.26 -15.94 8.75
CA VAL A 110 1.44 -14.82 8.31
C VAL A 110 1.03 -13.99 9.51
N ASP A 111 1.41 -12.72 9.52
CA ASP A 111 0.91 -11.73 10.48
C ASP A 111 -0.29 -11.01 9.88
N ILE A 112 -1.43 -11.09 10.56
CA ILE A 112 -2.62 -10.33 10.22
C ILE A 112 -2.57 -8.99 10.95
N VAL A 113 -2.47 -7.90 10.18
CA VAL A 113 -2.42 -6.53 10.70
C VAL A 113 -3.84 -5.96 10.68
N SER A 114 -4.67 -6.38 11.66
CA SER A 114 -6.12 -6.17 11.69
C SER A 114 -6.59 -5.07 12.66
N ILE A 115 -5.97 -3.88 12.61
CA ILE A 115 -6.45 -2.72 13.38
C ILE A 115 -7.27 -1.83 12.44
N PRO A 116 -8.52 -1.45 12.78
CA PRO A 116 -9.31 -0.52 11.97
C PRO A 116 -8.73 0.90 12.05
N LEU A 117 -7.97 1.29 11.03
CA LEU A 117 -7.28 2.59 10.97
C LEU A 117 -8.02 3.60 10.09
N GLN A 118 -8.76 3.11 9.09
CA GLN A 118 -9.48 3.92 8.11
C GLN A 118 -10.91 4.25 8.56
N ASN A 119 -11.43 5.40 8.14
CA ASN A 119 -12.85 5.70 8.31
C ASN A 119 -13.70 4.72 7.49
N PRO A 120 -14.69 4.00 8.06
CA PRO A 120 -15.53 3.03 7.33
C PRO A 120 -16.25 3.59 6.09
N CYS A 121 -16.44 4.90 6.01
CA CYS A 121 -17.12 5.57 4.91
C CYS A 121 -16.17 6.17 3.87
N SER A 122 -14.84 6.03 4.03
CA SER A 122 -13.86 6.60 3.11
C SER A 122 -13.38 5.59 2.07
N SER A 123 -12.81 6.10 0.99
CA SER A 123 -12.34 5.34 -0.17
C SER A 123 -10.81 5.28 -0.26
N VAL A 124 -10.11 5.63 0.83
CA VAL A 124 -8.65 5.86 0.83
C VAL A 124 -7.83 4.60 1.16
N CYS A 125 -8.35 3.40 0.95
CA CYS A 125 -7.62 2.14 1.19
C CYS A 125 -6.32 2.03 0.36
N GLY A 126 -6.29 2.58 -0.85
CA GLY A 126 -5.08 2.68 -1.68
C GLY A 126 -3.97 3.50 -1.01
N PRO A 127 -4.22 4.75 -0.60
CA PRO A 127 -3.30 5.55 0.20
C PRO A 127 -2.74 4.83 1.43
N TYR A 128 -3.59 4.12 2.20
CA TYR A 128 -3.12 3.35 3.34
C TYR A 128 -2.17 2.20 2.95
N CYS A 129 -2.44 1.50 1.84
CA CYS A 129 -1.52 0.48 1.32
C CYS A 129 -0.16 1.08 0.96
N ILE A 130 -0.15 2.24 0.30
CA ILE A 130 1.07 2.95 -0.06
C ILE A 130 1.84 3.38 1.20
N TYR A 131 1.16 4.02 2.14
CA TYR A 131 1.74 4.47 3.41
C TYR A 131 2.37 3.30 4.19
N TYR A 132 1.65 2.19 4.31
CA TYR A 132 2.13 0.99 4.98
C TYR A 132 3.41 0.44 4.33
N ILE A 133 3.40 0.22 3.01
CA ILE A 133 4.56 -0.28 2.27
C ILE A 133 5.73 0.69 2.37
N LEU A 134 5.50 1.99 2.23
CA LEU A 134 6.53 3.02 2.36
C LEU A 134 7.19 3.00 3.74
N LYS A 135 6.41 3.01 4.82
CA LYS A 135 6.93 2.97 6.19
C LYS A 135 7.66 1.67 6.49
N ARG A 136 7.15 0.51 6.05
CA ARG A 136 7.86 -0.77 6.16
C ARG A 136 9.16 -0.75 5.37
N SER A 137 9.18 -0.13 4.18
CA SER A 137 10.38 0.01 3.35
C SER A 137 11.45 0.86 4.03
N LEU A 138 11.06 1.91 4.75
CA LEU A 138 11.90 2.76 5.60
C LEU A 138 12.36 2.08 6.91
N GLY A 139 11.95 0.84 7.17
CA GLY A 139 12.38 0.08 8.36
C GLY A 139 11.48 0.25 9.59
N CYS A 140 10.38 1.00 9.51
CA CYS A 140 9.42 1.06 10.61
C CYS A 140 8.76 -0.31 10.82
N SER A 141 8.57 -0.73 12.06
CA SER A 141 7.80 -1.95 12.35
C SER A 141 6.30 -1.72 12.14
N LYS A 142 5.54 -2.77 11.84
CA LYS A 142 4.06 -2.70 11.76
C LYS A 142 3.42 -2.11 13.03
N MET A 143 3.98 -2.42 14.21
CA MET A 143 3.50 -1.92 15.49
C MET A 143 3.79 -0.42 15.63
N THR A 144 4.98 0.04 15.22
CA THR A 144 5.30 1.47 15.18
C THR A 144 4.35 2.24 14.26
N ILE A 145 4.03 1.67 13.09
CA ILE A 145 3.11 2.28 12.13
C ILE A 145 1.70 2.40 12.72
N GLN A 146 1.18 1.31 13.29
CA GLN A 146 -0.14 1.28 13.91
C GLN A 146 -0.22 2.24 15.10
N ASN A 147 0.74 2.17 16.03
CA ASN A 147 0.75 3.01 17.22
C ASN A 147 0.79 4.49 16.86
N HIS A 148 1.59 4.88 15.85
CA HIS A 148 1.63 6.25 15.35
C HIS A 148 0.27 6.70 14.80
N LEU A 149 -0.39 5.90 13.97
CA LEU A 149 -1.69 6.28 13.45
C LEU A 149 -2.77 6.32 14.55
N LEU A 150 -2.66 5.47 15.56
CA LEU A 150 -3.58 5.44 16.70
C LEU A 150 -3.41 6.62 17.67
N THR A 151 -2.31 7.39 17.62
CA THR A 151 -2.21 8.64 18.38
C THR A 151 -3.09 9.75 17.81
N ILE A 152 -3.51 9.62 16.54
CA ILE A 152 -4.44 10.53 15.88
C ILE A 152 -5.85 10.16 16.33
N GLU A 153 -6.56 11.16 16.84
CA GLU A 153 -7.77 11.02 17.67
C GLU A 153 -8.85 10.14 17.01
N ASN A 154 -9.17 10.39 15.74
CA ASN A 154 -10.24 9.71 15.04
C ASN A 154 -9.81 9.23 13.64
N ASN A 155 -10.61 8.32 13.07
CA ASN A 155 -10.29 7.71 11.78
C ASN A 155 -10.36 8.70 10.60
N LEU A 156 -11.17 9.76 10.68
CA LEU A 156 -11.24 10.77 9.63
C LEU A 156 -9.94 11.58 9.58
N ASP A 157 -9.40 11.97 10.74
CA ASP A 157 -8.13 12.68 10.82
C ASP A 157 -6.95 11.79 10.41
N ARG A 158 -7.03 10.46 10.66
CA ARG A 158 -6.06 9.50 10.14
C ARG A 158 -6.08 9.43 8.62
N ASP A 159 -7.27 9.42 8.01
CA ASP A 159 -7.42 9.43 6.55
C ASP A 159 -6.79 10.69 5.96
N HIS A 160 -7.07 11.86 6.56
CA HIS A 160 -6.48 13.14 6.17
C HIS A 160 -4.95 13.12 6.31
N TYR A 161 -4.45 12.64 7.45
CA TYR A 161 -3.02 12.52 7.70
C TYR A 161 -2.32 11.64 6.67
N VAL A 162 -2.87 10.47 6.37
CA VAL A 162 -2.27 9.53 5.40
C VAL A 162 -2.23 10.17 4.02
N ASP A 163 -3.33 10.75 3.55
CA ASP A 163 -3.39 11.40 2.24
C ASP A 163 -2.43 12.61 2.16
N GLU A 164 -2.37 13.45 3.21
CA GLU A 164 -1.44 14.57 3.29
C GLU A 164 0.02 14.13 3.34
N TYR A 165 0.32 13.08 4.12
CA TYR A 165 1.65 12.51 4.19
C TYR A 165 2.13 12.06 2.81
N LEU A 166 1.29 11.37 2.05
CA LEU A 166 1.64 10.96 0.69
C LEU A 166 1.84 12.17 -0.22
N ARG A 167 0.91 13.13 -0.24
CA ARG A 167 1.03 14.36 -1.05
C ARG A 167 2.34 15.10 -0.82
N ASN A 168 2.77 15.23 0.44
CA ASN A 168 4.01 15.91 0.81
C ASN A 168 5.28 15.09 0.51
N ASN A 169 5.16 13.77 0.27
CA ASN A 169 6.28 12.87 0.02
C ASN A 169 6.32 12.31 -1.42
N ILE A 170 5.45 12.77 -2.33
CA ILE A 170 5.50 12.46 -3.77
C ILE A 170 6.74 13.08 -4.46
N LEU A 171 7.31 14.14 -3.88
CA LEU A 171 8.41 14.90 -4.49
C LEU A 171 9.81 14.51 -4.00
N THR A 172 9.94 13.86 -2.84
CA THR A 172 11.25 13.43 -2.30
C THR A 172 11.79 12.16 -2.98
N SER A 173 10.98 11.47 -3.78
CA SER A 173 11.41 10.32 -4.59
C SER A 173 12.15 10.67 -5.89
N ASN A 174 12.21 11.95 -6.27
CA ASN A 174 12.94 12.42 -7.44
C ASN A 174 14.29 13.09 -7.10
N ALA A 175 14.67 13.17 -5.83
CA ALA A 175 15.98 13.69 -5.45
C ALA A 175 17.03 12.57 -5.60
N PRO A 176 18.07 12.70 -6.45
CA PRO A 176 19.25 11.86 -6.33
C PRO A 176 19.79 12.06 -4.91
N GLY A 177 20.03 10.94 -4.21
CA GLY A 177 20.38 10.94 -2.80
C GLY A 177 21.62 11.80 -2.53
N ASN A 178 21.47 12.81 -1.69
CA ASN A 178 22.59 13.34 -0.95
C ASN A 178 22.81 12.44 0.26
N ILE A 179 23.76 11.53 0.10
CA ILE A 179 24.42 10.85 1.20
C ILE A 179 25.45 11.84 1.72
N GLY A 180 25.22 12.37 2.91
CA GLY A 180 26.20 13.06 3.74
C GLY A 180 26.51 12.20 4.95
#